data_AF-T2JL61-F1
#
_entry.id   AF-T2JL61-F1
#
_cell.length_a   1.000
_cell.length_b   1.000
_cell.length_c   1.000
_cell.angle_alpha   90.00
_cell.angle_beta   90.00
_cell.angle_gamma   90.00
#
_symmetry.space_group_name_H-M   'P 1'
#
loop_
_entity.id
_entity.type
_entity.pdbx_description
1 polymer ?
#
loop_
_entity_poly.entity_id
_entity_poly.type
_entity_poly.pdbx_seq_one_letter_code
_entity_poly.pdbx_strand_id
1 'polypeptide(L)'
;MLRIITQSAEINTELQRIGDRPYRDEIQAKEVAVGEILERIKHKGDQGLFKPFDTLTTPTNLKVSGSDLDAAYQKISKELLDTIQTASQKLENFYKQQLPKPWVKFEEDDVVVGKRYIPVQRAGIYVPWDQASPITRVLMQTLPAKIAKVPEIILVSPPDETGKVPPDILVAAQVSGVNQIYRLGGAQAIAALAYGTQTIPKVDVITGTGGLDVILAKRMVYGTVTTDTPVDASELFIIADETANESYIAADILAQVEQDPSSAVIVLTTNFNLAQKIQSKVQQKLQDNAHGILSEKAIAHYGLIAVWSP
;
A
#
# COMPACT_ATOMS: atom_id res chain seq x y z
N MET A 1 15.10 11.52 17.93
CA MET A 1 15.83 12.62 17.27
C MET A 1 16.63 12.04 16.11
N LEU A 2 16.67 12.74 14.98
CA LEU A 2 17.40 12.32 13.78
C LEU A 2 18.90 12.33 14.07
N ARG A 3 19.59 11.19 13.93
CA ARG A 3 21.00 11.03 14.33
C ARG A 3 21.93 11.42 13.19
N ILE A 4 23.01 12.14 13.49
CA ILE A 4 24.11 12.40 12.55
C ILE A 4 25.27 11.47 12.92
N ILE A 5 25.72 10.66 11.97
CA ILE A 5 26.85 9.74 12.14
C ILE A 5 27.92 10.08 11.11
N THR A 6 29.17 10.21 11.55
CA THR A 6 30.31 10.59 10.70
C THR A 6 31.34 9.46 10.54
N GLN A 7 31.32 8.46 11.43
CA GLN A 7 32.28 7.35 11.39
C GLN A 7 31.77 6.22 10.51
N SER A 8 32.53 5.83 9.48
CA SER A 8 32.10 4.83 8.48
C SER A 8 31.72 3.48 9.10
N ALA A 9 32.42 3.04 10.15
CA ALA A 9 32.09 1.80 10.86
C ALA A 9 30.70 1.87 11.52
N GLU A 10 30.39 2.99 12.18
CA GLU A 10 29.10 3.22 12.83
C GLU A 10 27.97 3.41 11.81
N ILE A 11 28.24 4.10 10.68
CA ILE A 11 27.29 4.21 9.56
C ILE A 11 26.91 2.81 9.06
N ASN A 12 27.89 1.94 8.81
CA ASN A 12 27.63 0.58 8.32
C ASN A 12 26.82 -0.25 9.32
N THR A 13 27.16 -0.19 10.62
CA THR A 13 26.40 -0.88 11.66
C THR A 13 24.96 -0.38 11.75
N GLU A 14 24.75 0.93 11.66
CA GLU A 14 23.42 1.51 11.75
C GLU A 14 22.57 1.21 10.49
N LEU A 15 23.18 1.24 9.30
CA LEU A 15 22.51 0.82 8.06
C LEU A 15 22.12 -0.66 8.11
N GLN A 16 22.99 -1.54 8.62
CA GLN A 16 22.66 -2.96 8.84
C GLN A 16 21.48 -3.10 9.81
N ARG A 17 21.50 -2.39 10.95
CA ARG A 17 20.40 -2.42 11.92
C ARG A 17 19.07 -1.94 11.34
N ILE A 18 19.08 -0.90 10.49
CA ILE A 18 17.89 -0.38 9.81
C ILE A 18 17.39 -1.38 8.75
N GLY A 19 18.32 -2.02 8.02
CA GLY A 19 18.00 -3.05 7.02
C GLY A 19 17.45 -4.35 7.64
N ASP A 20 17.94 -4.73 8.81
CA ASP A 20 17.55 -5.96 9.52
C ASP A 20 16.32 -5.77 10.43
N ARG A 21 15.58 -4.66 10.30
CA ARG A 21 14.48 -4.30 11.20
C ARG A 21 13.44 -5.43 11.32
N PRO A 22 13.28 -6.07 12.50
CA PRO A 22 12.51 -7.30 12.61
C PRO A 22 11.03 -7.05 12.90
N TYR A 23 10.17 -7.87 12.27
CA TYR A 23 8.80 -8.17 12.73
C TYR A 23 8.74 -9.44 13.63
N ARG A 24 9.88 -10.00 14.03
CA ARG A 24 10.02 -11.45 14.36
C ARG A 24 9.12 -12.00 15.48
N ASP A 25 8.93 -11.29 16.59
CA ASP A 25 8.22 -11.89 17.75
C ASP A 25 6.69 -11.72 17.68
N GLU A 26 6.19 -10.69 16.99
CA GLU A 26 4.74 -10.50 16.77
C GLU A 26 4.19 -11.41 15.67
N ILE A 27 5.04 -11.89 14.76
CA ILE A 27 4.65 -12.70 13.61
C ILE A 27 4.03 -14.02 14.05
N GLN A 28 4.66 -14.78 14.96
CA GLN A 28 4.25 -16.17 15.19
C GLN A 28 2.84 -16.29 15.80
N ALA A 29 2.51 -15.45 16.79
CA ALA A 29 1.18 -15.44 17.39
C ALA A 29 0.10 -14.98 16.39
N LYS A 30 0.40 -13.96 15.57
CA LYS A 30 -0.50 -13.48 14.52
C LYS A 30 -0.67 -14.49 13.39
N GLU A 31 0.37 -15.22 13.01
CA GLU A 31 0.29 -16.27 11.98
C GLU A 31 -0.72 -17.36 12.34
N VAL A 32 -0.73 -17.82 13.60
CA VAL A 32 -1.73 -18.81 14.07
C VAL A 32 -3.14 -18.24 13.95
N ALA A 33 -3.37 -17.02 14.48
CA ALA A 33 -4.67 -16.38 14.45
C ALA A 33 -5.17 -16.12 13.02
N VAL A 34 -4.28 -15.66 12.12
CA VAL A 34 -4.58 -15.45 10.70
C VAL A 34 -4.91 -16.78 10.02
N GLY A 35 -4.14 -17.85 10.29
CA GLY A 35 -4.41 -19.18 9.76
C GLY A 35 -5.81 -19.70 10.12
N GLU A 36 -6.24 -19.51 11.36
CA GLU A 36 -7.60 -19.87 11.80
C GLU A 36 -8.68 -19.07 11.06
N ILE A 37 -8.43 -17.77 10.80
CA ILE A 37 -9.35 -16.92 10.02
C ILE A 37 -9.48 -17.46 8.59
N LEU A 38 -8.35 -17.76 7.95
CA LEU A 38 -8.31 -18.27 6.57
C LEU A 38 -9.08 -19.59 6.44
N GLU A 39 -8.78 -20.59 7.28
CA GLU A 39 -9.43 -21.90 7.22
C GLU A 39 -10.93 -21.82 7.55
N ARG A 40 -11.31 -20.98 8.50
CA ARG A 40 -12.72 -20.74 8.82
C ARG A 40 -13.49 -20.21 7.62
N ILE A 41 -12.95 -19.22 6.90
CA ILE A 41 -13.61 -18.60 5.74
C ILE A 41 -13.66 -19.57 4.56
N LYS A 42 -12.56 -20.29 4.32
CA LYS A 42 -12.50 -21.34 3.29
C LYS A 42 -13.57 -22.42 3.48
N HIS A 43 -13.88 -22.79 4.72
CA HIS A 43 -14.89 -23.82 5.01
C HIS A 43 -16.32 -23.29 5.16
N LYS A 44 -16.50 -22.06 5.67
CA LYS A 44 -17.82 -21.52 6.03
C LYS A 44 -18.33 -20.41 5.12
N GLY A 45 -17.52 -19.92 4.17
CA GLY A 45 -17.87 -18.81 3.30
C GLY A 45 -18.26 -17.56 4.10
N ASP A 46 -19.39 -16.93 3.76
CA ASP A 46 -19.89 -15.70 4.38
C ASP A 46 -20.11 -15.83 5.89
N GLN A 47 -20.56 -17.01 6.36
CA GLN A 47 -20.72 -17.28 7.80
C GLN A 47 -19.38 -17.30 8.54
N GLY A 48 -18.29 -17.50 7.79
CA GLY A 48 -16.93 -17.46 8.29
C GLY A 48 -16.30 -16.07 8.27
N LEU A 49 -16.97 -15.01 7.81
CA LEU A 49 -16.34 -13.68 7.73
C LEU A 49 -16.21 -13.02 9.09
N PHE A 50 -17.27 -13.04 9.90
CA PHE A 50 -17.34 -12.34 11.19
C PHE A 50 -17.45 -13.33 12.35
N LYS A 51 -16.70 -13.11 13.45
CA LYS A 51 -16.93 -13.84 14.71
C LYS A 51 -18.01 -13.11 15.54
N PRO A 52 -18.81 -13.81 16.37
CA PRO A 52 -19.84 -13.16 17.21
C PRO A 52 -19.32 -12.11 18.20
N PHE A 53 -18.00 -12.06 18.42
CA PHE A 53 -17.33 -11.14 19.34
C PHE A 53 -16.19 -10.37 18.66
N ASP A 54 -16.22 -10.30 17.33
CA ASP A 54 -15.27 -9.48 16.61
C ASP A 54 -15.54 -8.01 16.93
N THR A 55 -14.49 -7.24 17.23
CA THR A 55 -14.61 -5.79 17.47
C THR A 55 -14.84 -4.99 16.18
N LEU A 56 -14.80 -5.68 15.03
CA LEU A 56 -15.01 -5.10 13.71
C LEU A 56 -16.48 -4.72 13.52
N THR A 57 -16.71 -3.49 13.05
CA THR A 57 -18.02 -3.03 12.62
C THR A 57 -18.55 -3.95 11.53
N THR A 58 -19.54 -4.78 11.87
CA THR A 58 -20.17 -5.69 10.91
C THR A 58 -21.12 -4.87 10.04
N PRO A 59 -20.88 -4.74 8.72
CA PRO A 59 -21.74 -3.97 7.86
C PRO A 59 -23.08 -4.69 7.68
N THR A 60 -24.16 -3.91 7.53
CA THR A 60 -25.51 -4.44 7.24
C THR A 60 -25.54 -5.18 5.89
N ASN A 61 -24.74 -4.73 4.92
CA ASN A 61 -24.56 -5.37 3.62
C ASN A 61 -23.08 -5.36 3.23
N LEU A 62 -22.54 -6.51 2.82
CA LEU A 62 -21.15 -6.62 2.37
C LEU A 62 -20.90 -5.82 1.08
N LYS A 63 -21.75 -6.00 0.07
CA LYS A 63 -21.60 -5.34 -1.24
C LYS A 63 -22.05 -3.89 -1.19
N VAL A 64 -21.24 -2.97 -1.70
CA VAL A 64 -21.60 -1.57 -1.90
C VAL A 64 -22.65 -1.47 -3.01
N SER A 65 -23.74 -0.76 -2.74
CA SER A 65 -24.85 -0.59 -3.68
C SER A 65 -24.64 0.61 -4.60
N GLY A 66 -25.41 0.70 -5.69
CA GLY A 66 -25.44 1.89 -6.54
C GLY A 66 -25.80 3.16 -5.75
N SER A 67 -26.78 3.07 -4.85
CA SER A 67 -27.16 4.19 -3.99
C SER A 67 -26.06 4.66 -3.03
N ASP A 68 -25.18 3.75 -2.60
CA ASP A 68 -24.01 4.14 -1.79
C ASP A 68 -23.01 4.94 -2.63
N LEU A 69 -22.81 4.55 -3.91
CA LEU A 69 -21.95 5.26 -4.84
C LEU A 69 -22.53 6.65 -5.16
N ASP A 70 -23.82 6.73 -5.45
CA ASP A 70 -24.50 8.02 -5.71
C ASP A 70 -24.35 8.97 -4.51
N ALA A 71 -24.57 8.44 -3.30
CA ALA A 71 -24.38 9.21 -2.07
C ALA A 71 -22.92 9.64 -1.85
N ALA A 72 -21.94 8.83 -2.30
CA ALA A 72 -20.53 9.19 -2.21
C ALA A 72 -20.18 10.38 -3.13
N TYR A 73 -20.71 10.40 -4.35
CA TYR A 73 -20.53 11.53 -5.28
C TYR A 73 -21.10 12.85 -4.73
N GLN A 74 -22.18 12.80 -3.94
CA GLN A 74 -22.75 14.00 -3.30
C GLN A 74 -21.93 14.51 -2.11
N LYS A 75 -21.02 13.70 -1.58
CA LYS A 75 -20.22 14.03 -0.39
C LYS A 75 -18.84 14.57 -0.70
N ILE A 76 -18.33 14.35 -1.90
CA ILE A 76 -17.03 14.87 -2.30
C ILE A 76 -17.16 16.23 -2.98
N SER A 77 -16.17 17.10 -2.80
CA SER A 77 -16.14 18.38 -3.50
C SER A 77 -15.85 18.17 -4.99
N LYS A 78 -16.34 19.10 -5.82
CA LYS A 78 -16.00 19.11 -7.25
C LYS A 78 -14.48 19.18 -7.48
N GLU A 79 -13.79 19.99 -6.68
CA GLU A 79 -12.34 20.13 -6.76
C GLU A 79 -11.61 18.79 -6.50
N LEU A 80 -12.07 18.02 -5.51
CA LEU A 80 -11.51 16.70 -5.22
C LEU A 80 -11.81 15.73 -6.38
N LEU A 81 -13.02 15.74 -6.92
CA LEU A 81 -13.37 14.92 -8.08
C LEU A 81 -12.49 15.22 -9.30
N ASP A 82 -12.33 16.50 -9.65
CA ASP A 82 -11.51 16.95 -10.76
C ASP A 82 -10.03 16.55 -10.54
N THR A 83 -9.57 16.60 -9.29
CA THR A 83 -8.22 16.14 -8.89
C THR A 83 -8.06 14.63 -9.07
N ILE A 84 -9.02 13.82 -8.62
CA ILE A 84 -9.04 12.37 -8.78
C ILE A 84 -8.99 12.01 -10.28
N GLN A 85 -9.81 12.67 -11.10
CA GLN A 85 -9.85 12.43 -12.55
C GLN A 85 -8.53 12.81 -13.23
N THR A 86 -7.95 13.95 -12.86
CA THR A 86 -6.65 14.40 -13.38
C THR A 86 -5.53 13.44 -13.01
N ALA A 87 -5.47 13.01 -11.75
CA ALA A 87 -4.50 12.03 -11.27
C ALA A 87 -4.66 10.68 -11.98
N SER A 88 -5.91 10.20 -12.11
CA SER A 88 -6.26 8.98 -12.82
C SER A 88 -5.76 9.01 -14.27
N GLN A 89 -6.01 10.11 -15.00
CA GLN A 89 -5.57 10.26 -16.38
C GLN A 89 -4.04 10.27 -16.53
N LYS A 90 -3.33 10.96 -15.62
CA LYS A 90 -1.85 10.99 -15.62
C LYS A 90 -1.26 9.62 -15.36
N LEU A 91 -1.77 8.90 -14.34
CA LEU A 91 -1.34 7.55 -14.02
C LEU A 91 -1.67 6.58 -15.16
N GLU A 92 -2.86 6.69 -15.77
CA GLU A 92 -3.24 5.85 -16.91
C GLU A 92 -2.28 6.03 -18.09
N ASN A 93 -1.89 7.27 -18.39
CA ASN A 93 -0.91 7.57 -19.44
C ASN A 93 0.48 7.03 -19.13
N PHE A 94 0.89 7.01 -17.86
CA PHE A 94 2.17 6.44 -17.42
C PHE A 94 2.16 4.91 -17.55
N TYR A 95 1.17 4.23 -16.97
CA TYR A 95 1.10 2.77 -16.98
C TYR A 95 0.88 2.18 -18.38
N LYS A 96 0.18 2.89 -19.28
CA LYS A 96 0.03 2.46 -20.69
C LYS A 96 1.37 2.26 -21.40
N GLN A 97 2.41 3.02 -21.04
CA GLN A 97 3.74 2.89 -21.62
C GLN A 97 4.46 1.60 -21.21
N GLN A 98 4.03 0.98 -20.11
CA GLN A 98 4.63 -0.24 -19.56
C GLN A 98 3.96 -1.52 -20.07
N LEU A 99 2.90 -1.41 -20.88
CA LEU A 99 2.22 -2.58 -21.42
C LEU A 99 3.17 -3.38 -22.33
N PRO A 100 3.38 -4.68 -22.04
CA PRO A 100 4.22 -5.50 -22.89
C PRO A 100 3.57 -5.72 -24.25
N LYS A 101 4.37 -5.64 -25.32
CA LYS A 101 3.90 -5.89 -26.68
C LYS A 101 3.99 -7.38 -26.99
N PRO A 102 2.91 -8.02 -27.48
CA PRO A 102 3.01 -9.38 -27.99
C PRO A 102 3.91 -9.41 -29.22
N TRP A 103 4.58 -10.53 -29.46
CA TRP A 103 5.45 -10.72 -30.62
C TRP A 103 5.39 -12.15 -31.14
N VAL A 104 5.72 -12.31 -32.41
CA VAL A 104 5.81 -13.59 -33.12
C VAL A 104 7.04 -13.52 -34.03
N LYS A 105 7.79 -14.61 -34.09
CA LYS A 105 8.97 -14.79 -34.93
C LYS A 105 8.85 -16.13 -35.66
N PHE A 106 9.15 -16.09 -36.95
CA PHE A 106 9.30 -17.28 -37.79
C PHE A 106 10.79 -17.65 -37.80
N GLU A 107 11.08 -18.90 -37.47
CA GLU A 107 12.42 -19.48 -37.46
C GLU A 107 12.58 -20.41 -38.67
N GLU A 108 13.75 -21.07 -38.77
CA GLU A 108 13.99 -22.15 -39.74
C GLU A 108 13.06 -23.36 -39.49
N ASP A 109 12.97 -24.26 -40.47
CA ASP A 109 12.18 -25.50 -40.40
C ASP A 109 10.69 -25.30 -40.05
N ASP A 110 10.07 -24.24 -40.57
CA ASP A 110 8.65 -23.88 -40.36
C ASP A 110 8.25 -23.68 -38.88
N VAL A 111 9.22 -23.41 -38.00
CA VAL A 111 8.98 -23.18 -36.58
C VAL A 111 8.49 -21.75 -36.33
N VAL A 112 7.42 -21.60 -35.54
CA VAL A 112 6.89 -20.29 -35.12
C VAL A 112 6.99 -20.16 -33.60
N VAL A 113 7.69 -19.13 -33.15
CA VAL A 113 7.87 -18.81 -31.72
C VAL A 113 7.21 -17.47 -31.44
N GLY A 114 6.56 -17.31 -30.28
CA GLY A 114 5.93 -16.05 -29.94
C GLY A 114 5.63 -15.93 -28.46
N LYS A 115 5.23 -14.71 -28.07
CA LYS A 115 4.75 -14.41 -26.71
C LYS A 115 3.47 -13.60 -26.80
N ARG A 116 2.42 -14.09 -26.13
CA ARG A 116 1.15 -13.39 -25.95
C ARG A 116 0.93 -13.12 -24.46
N TYR A 117 0.38 -11.94 -24.17
CA TYR A 117 -0.01 -11.53 -22.83
C TYR A 117 -1.53 -11.51 -22.75
N ILE A 118 -2.08 -12.14 -21.71
CA ILE A 118 -3.53 -12.25 -21.48
C ILE A 118 -3.79 -11.76 -20.05
N PRO A 119 -4.78 -10.88 -19.82
CA PRO A 119 -5.13 -10.50 -18.47
C PRO A 119 -5.68 -11.70 -17.68
N VAL A 120 -5.53 -11.62 -16.37
CA VAL A 120 -6.29 -12.47 -15.46
C VAL A 120 -7.80 -12.22 -15.63
N GLN A 121 -8.64 -13.16 -15.20
CA GLN A 121 -10.09 -13.00 -15.25
C GLN A 121 -10.56 -12.04 -14.16
N ARG A 122 -10.00 -12.14 -12.96
CA ARG A 122 -10.36 -11.30 -11.82
C ARG A 122 -9.16 -10.81 -11.02
N ALA A 123 -9.18 -9.54 -10.67
CA ALA A 123 -8.22 -8.92 -9.77
C ALA A 123 -8.91 -8.43 -8.49
N GLY A 124 -8.40 -8.85 -7.34
CA GLY A 124 -8.77 -8.34 -6.03
C GLY A 124 -7.83 -7.23 -5.59
N ILE A 125 -8.37 -6.14 -5.07
CA ILE A 125 -7.65 -4.96 -4.62
C ILE A 125 -8.02 -4.69 -3.16
N TYR A 126 -7.05 -4.77 -2.27
CA TYR A 126 -7.23 -4.43 -0.85
C TYR A 126 -6.79 -2.99 -0.59
N VAL A 127 -7.70 -2.16 -0.08
CA VAL A 127 -7.42 -0.77 0.29
C VAL A 127 -7.83 -0.51 1.74
N PRO A 128 -6.90 -0.24 2.66
CA PRO A 128 -7.21 0.24 3.99
C PRO A 128 -7.56 1.75 3.95
N TRP A 129 -8.53 2.18 4.74
CA TRP A 129 -8.93 3.60 4.81
C TRP A 129 -8.18 4.40 5.88
N ASP A 130 -7.64 3.72 6.89
CA ASP A 130 -6.96 4.28 8.06
C ASP A 130 -5.49 4.62 7.80
N GLN A 131 -5.01 4.41 6.56
CA GLN A 131 -3.65 4.73 6.14
C GLN A 131 -3.60 6.01 5.30
N ALA A 132 -2.44 6.65 5.26
CA ALA A 132 -2.21 7.82 4.42
C ALA A 132 -2.53 7.55 2.94
N SER A 133 -3.22 8.52 2.32
CA SER A 133 -3.53 8.60 0.88
C SER A 133 -4.33 7.42 0.27
N PRO A 134 -5.55 7.12 0.77
CA PRO A 134 -6.35 6.00 0.28
C PRO A 134 -6.75 6.14 -1.20
N ILE A 135 -7.04 7.36 -1.68
CA ILE A 135 -7.34 7.66 -3.10
C ILE A 135 -6.20 7.18 -4.01
N THR A 136 -4.95 7.56 -3.70
CA THR A 136 -3.79 7.23 -4.52
C THR A 136 -3.59 5.71 -4.62
N ARG A 137 -3.79 4.98 -3.51
CA ARG A 137 -3.71 3.51 -3.50
C ARG A 137 -4.74 2.88 -4.42
N VAL A 138 -6.00 3.34 -4.36
CA VAL A 138 -7.06 2.89 -5.27
C VAL A 138 -6.65 3.07 -6.72
N LEU A 139 -6.18 4.26 -7.09
CA LEU A 139 -5.78 4.58 -8.46
C LEU A 139 -4.60 3.72 -8.92
N MET A 140 -3.52 3.67 -8.14
CA MET A 140 -2.29 2.95 -8.50
C MET A 140 -2.47 1.43 -8.60
N GLN A 141 -3.37 0.84 -7.82
CA GLN A 141 -3.65 -0.60 -7.86
C GLN A 141 -4.67 -0.97 -8.94
N THR A 142 -5.68 -0.11 -9.16
CA THR A 142 -6.77 -0.40 -10.10
C THR A 142 -6.37 -0.14 -11.55
N LEU A 143 -5.67 0.96 -11.83
CA LEU A 143 -5.39 1.38 -13.20
C LEU A 143 -4.57 0.34 -13.98
N PRO A 144 -3.54 -0.32 -13.42
CA PRO A 144 -2.86 -1.41 -14.11
C PRO A 144 -3.80 -2.54 -14.54
N ALA A 145 -4.75 -2.95 -13.68
CA ALA A 145 -5.74 -3.98 -14.01
C ALA A 145 -6.70 -3.53 -15.11
N LYS A 146 -7.20 -2.29 -15.04
CA LYS A 146 -8.05 -1.69 -16.09
C LYS A 146 -7.33 -1.62 -17.44
N ILE A 147 -6.07 -1.17 -17.44
CA ILE A 147 -5.25 -1.03 -18.65
C ILE A 147 -4.90 -2.40 -19.25
N ALA A 148 -4.65 -3.40 -18.40
CA ALA A 148 -4.48 -4.79 -18.82
C ALA A 148 -5.79 -5.41 -19.35
N LYS A 149 -6.94 -4.75 -19.14
CA LYS A 149 -8.29 -5.20 -19.51
C LYS A 149 -8.75 -6.41 -18.70
N VAL A 150 -8.44 -6.44 -17.41
CA VAL A 150 -9.01 -7.42 -16.47
C VAL A 150 -10.54 -7.26 -16.47
N PRO A 151 -11.32 -8.31 -16.78
CA PRO A 151 -12.78 -8.22 -16.88
C PRO A 151 -13.47 -7.86 -15.57
N GLU A 152 -13.01 -8.41 -14.44
CA GLU A 152 -13.62 -8.17 -13.13
C GLU A 152 -12.57 -7.67 -12.12
N ILE A 153 -12.66 -6.40 -11.77
CA ILE A 153 -11.86 -5.75 -10.73
C ILE A 153 -12.71 -5.58 -9.49
N ILE A 154 -12.24 -6.15 -8.39
CA ILE A 154 -12.96 -6.21 -7.12
C ILE A 154 -12.15 -5.49 -6.06
N LEU A 155 -12.74 -4.51 -5.41
CA LEU A 155 -12.13 -3.79 -4.31
C LEU A 155 -12.74 -4.22 -2.98
N VAL A 156 -11.89 -4.48 -2.00
CA VAL A 156 -12.27 -4.71 -0.61
C VAL A 156 -11.64 -3.61 0.24
N SER A 157 -12.45 -2.99 1.10
CA SER A 157 -12.00 -1.98 2.06
C SER A 157 -12.69 -2.22 3.39
N PRO A 158 -11.98 -2.11 4.53
CA PRO A 158 -12.66 -2.13 5.82
C PRO A 158 -13.75 -1.03 5.86
N PRO A 159 -14.87 -1.28 6.52
CA PRO A 159 -15.79 -0.21 6.85
C PRO A 159 -15.18 0.71 7.92
N ASP A 160 -15.62 1.96 7.95
CA ASP A 160 -15.39 2.92 9.03
C ASP A 160 -16.23 2.60 10.26
N GLU A 161 -16.14 3.43 11.30
CA GLU A 161 -16.92 3.30 12.54
C GLU A 161 -18.44 3.32 12.29
N THR A 162 -18.90 3.91 11.17
CA THR A 162 -20.31 3.95 10.77
C THR A 162 -20.73 2.74 9.94
N GLY A 163 -19.82 1.81 9.66
CA GLY A 163 -20.08 0.63 8.85
C GLY A 163 -20.01 0.89 7.34
N LYS A 164 -19.41 2.00 6.89
CA LYS A 164 -19.37 2.42 5.47
C LYS A 164 -17.95 2.52 4.95
N VAL A 165 -17.77 2.36 3.63
CA VAL A 165 -16.50 2.74 2.99
C VAL A 165 -16.50 4.25 2.81
N PRO A 166 -15.39 4.95 3.11
CA PRO A 166 -15.26 6.38 2.89
C PRO A 166 -15.59 6.81 1.44
N PRO A 167 -16.31 7.94 1.25
CA PRO A 167 -16.77 8.40 -0.07
C PRO A 167 -15.66 8.60 -1.11
N ASP A 168 -14.49 9.05 -0.66
CA ASP A 168 -13.32 9.30 -1.50
C ASP A 168 -12.75 8.01 -2.10
N ILE A 169 -12.71 6.91 -1.34
CA ILE A 169 -12.35 5.57 -1.85
C ILE A 169 -13.38 5.11 -2.88
N LEU A 170 -14.67 5.25 -2.58
CA LEU A 170 -15.75 4.83 -3.47
C LEU A 170 -15.70 5.55 -4.82
N VAL A 171 -15.52 6.87 -4.80
CA VAL A 171 -15.44 7.66 -6.03
C VAL A 171 -14.14 7.36 -6.79
N ALA A 172 -13.00 7.26 -6.10
CA ALA A 172 -11.74 6.88 -6.74
C ALA A 172 -11.85 5.50 -7.44
N ALA A 173 -12.54 4.55 -6.81
CA ALA A 173 -12.77 3.21 -7.35
C ALA A 173 -13.65 3.23 -8.60
N GLN A 174 -14.71 4.05 -8.61
CA GLN A 174 -15.55 4.23 -9.80
C GLN A 174 -14.76 4.88 -10.95
N VAL A 175 -14.00 5.94 -10.67
CA VAL A 175 -13.18 6.64 -11.68
C VAL A 175 -12.09 5.73 -12.26
N SER A 176 -11.50 4.86 -11.43
CA SER A 176 -10.45 3.93 -11.87
C SER A 176 -10.98 2.65 -12.53
N GLY A 177 -12.29 2.40 -12.51
CA GLY A 177 -12.94 1.29 -13.22
C GLY A 177 -13.12 0.01 -12.41
N VAL A 178 -13.21 0.10 -11.08
CA VAL A 178 -13.59 -1.04 -10.23
C VAL A 178 -15.03 -1.48 -10.53
N ASN A 179 -15.24 -2.79 -10.71
CA ASN A 179 -16.56 -3.36 -11.01
C ASN A 179 -17.40 -3.59 -9.74
N GLN A 180 -16.78 -4.05 -8.65
CA GLN A 180 -17.48 -4.40 -7.41
C GLN A 180 -16.68 -3.96 -6.19
N ILE A 181 -17.37 -3.41 -5.19
CA ILE A 181 -16.74 -2.96 -3.94
C ILE A 181 -17.42 -3.66 -2.75
N TYR A 182 -16.62 -4.15 -1.81
CA TYR A 182 -17.09 -4.83 -0.61
C TYR A 182 -16.51 -4.23 0.69
N ARG A 183 -17.37 -4.14 1.71
CA ARG A 183 -17.08 -3.66 3.06
C ARG A 183 -16.42 -4.77 3.89
N LEU A 184 -15.15 -5.04 3.63
CA LEU A 184 -14.40 -6.09 4.32
C LEU A 184 -12.93 -5.73 4.39
N GLY A 185 -12.33 -5.83 5.58
CA GLY A 185 -10.93 -5.52 5.84
C GLY A 185 -10.11 -6.73 6.30
N GLY A 186 -8.83 -6.52 6.61
CA GLY A 186 -7.98 -7.50 7.32
C GLY A 186 -7.76 -8.84 6.60
N ALA A 187 -7.34 -9.84 7.37
CA ALA A 187 -7.08 -11.19 6.89
C ALA A 187 -8.33 -11.85 6.25
N GLN A 188 -9.51 -11.53 6.77
CA GLN A 188 -10.78 -12.03 6.26
C GLN A 188 -11.09 -11.55 4.83
N ALA A 189 -10.72 -10.30 4.49
CA ALA A 189 -10.86 -9.81 3.12
C ALA A 189 -9.95 -10.57 2.14
N ILE A 190 -8.71 -10.83 2.55
CA ILE A 190 -7.75 -11.61 1.76
C ILE A 190 -8.24 -13.05 1.59
N ALA A 191 -8.76 -13.67 2.66
CA ALA A 191 -9.35 -15.01 2.59
C ALA A 191 -10.54 -15.07 1.61
N ALA A 192 -11.44 -14.10 1.69
CA ALA A 192 -12.62 -14.04 0.84
C ALA A 192 -12.26 -13.89 -0.64
N LEU A 193 -11.27 -13.06 -0.95
CA LEU A 193 -10.75 -12.93 -2.32
C LEU A 193 -10.02 -14.21 -2.78
N ALA A 194 -9.24 -14.83 -1.91
CA ALA A 194 -8.42 -16.00 -2.26
C ALA A 194 -9.25 -17.29 -2.47
N TYR A 195 -10.25 -17.52 -1.63
CA TYR A 195 -11.06 -18.74 -1.64
C TYR A 195 -12.43 -18.55 -2.30
N GLY A 196 -12.93 -17.33 -2.35
CA GLY A 196 -14.31 -17.04 -2.68
C GLY A 196 -15.26 -17.36 -1.53
N THR A 197 -16.39 -16.66 -1.51
CA THR A 197 -17.54 -16.93 -0.64
C THR A 197 -18.83 -16.91 -1.47
N GLN A 198 -19.99 -17.03 -0.83
CA GLN A 198 -21.27 -16.91 -1.52
C GLN A 198 -21.47 -15.49 -2.09
N THR A 199 -20.89 -14.48 -1.45
CA THR A 199 -21.03 -13.06 -1.84
C THR A 199 -19.82 -12.50 -2.61
N ILE A 200 -18.60 -12.91 -2.26
CA ILE A 200 -17.35 -12.37 -2.85
C ILE A 200 -16.74 -13.45 -3.75
N PRO A 201 -16.63 -13.23 -5.07
CA PRO A 201 -16.07 -14.25 -5.94
C PRO A 201 -14.56 -14.40 -5.74
N LYS A 202 -14.06 -15.62 -5.97
CA LYS A 202 -12.62 -15.91 -5.97
C LYS A 202 -11.92 -15.14 -7.08
N VAL A 203 -10.75 -14.57 -6.77
CA VAL A 203 -9.90 -13.84 -7.74
C VAL A 203 -8.64 -14.61 -8.11
N ASP A 204 -7.96 -14.19 -9.19
CA ASP A 204 -6.73 -14.80 -9.68
C ASP A 204 -5.47 -14.12 -9.13
N VAL A 205 -5.57 -12.82 -8.86
CA VAL A 205 -4.53 -12.00 -8.25
C VAL A 205 -5.11 -11.11 -7.17
N ILE A 206 -4.39 -10.96 -6.05
CA ILE A 206 -4.69 -9.98 -5.01
C ILE A 206 -3.53 -8.99 -4.95
N THR A 207 -3.86 -7.71 -5.05
CA THR A 207 -2.93 -6.60 -4.82
C THR A 207 -3.40 -5.76 -3.66
N GLY A 208 -2.47 -5.07 -2.98
CA GLY A 208 -2.86 -4.30 -1.81
C GLY A 208 -1.82 -4.34 -0.71
N THR A 209 -1.61 -3.20 -0.09
CA THR A 209 -0.84 -3.07 1.15
C THR A 209 -1.80 -2.99 2.33
N GLY A 210 -1.44 -3.59 3.45
CA GLY A 210 -2.22 -3.52 4.69
C GLY A 210 -1.32 -3.78 5.88
N GLY A 211 -1.90 -3.80 7.08
CA GLY A 211 -1.17 -4.17 8.29
C GLY A 211 -0.70 -5.63 8.28
N LEU A 212 -0.01 -6.02 9.35
CA LEU A 212 0.61 -7.34 9.48
C LEU A 212 -0.34 -8.51 9.20
N ASP A 213 -1.60 -8.44 9.60
CA ASP A 213 -2.57 -9.53 9.36
C ASP A 213 -2.87 -9.73 7.87
N VAL A 214 -2.88 -8.64 7.09
CA VAL A 214 -3.04 -8.67 5.62
C VAL A 214 -1.79 -9.24 4.97
N ILE A 215 -0.60 -8.84 5.44
CA ILE A 215 0.68 -9.36 4.96
C ILE A 215 0.78 -10.87 5.18
N LEU A 216 0.50 -11.32 6.42
CA LEU A 216 0.51 -12.74 6.77
C LEU A 216 -0.55 -13.52 5.98
N ALA A 217 -1.76 -12.98 5.85
CA ALA A 217 -2.82 -13.62 5.06
C ALA A 217 -2.40 -13.81 3.60
N LYS A 218 -1.84 -12.76 2.95
CA LYS A 218 -1.34 -12.83 1.57
C LYS A 218 -0.22 -13.85 1.41
N ARG A 219 0.68 -13.94 2.39
CA ARG A 219 1.75 -14.94 2.42
C ARG A 219 1.20 -16.36 2.54
N MET A 220 0.19 -16.58 3.39
CA MET A 220 -0.41 -17.90 3.61
C MET A 220 -1.30 -18.38 2.45
N VAL A 221 -1.93 -17.47 1.70
CA VAL A 221 -2.73 -17.82 0.50
C VAL A 221 -1.90 -17.88 -0.79
N TYR A 222 -0.62 -17.52 -0.74
CA TYR A 222 0.28 -17.61 -1.88
C TYR A 222 0.29 -19.04 -2.44
N GLY A 223 0.17 -19.18 -3.76
CA GLY A 223 0.02 -20.46 -4.45
C GLY A 223 -1.43 -20.91 -4.64
N THR A 224 -2.38 -20.43 -3.82
CA THR A 224 -3.83 -20.55 -4.10
C THR A 224 -4.32 -19.42 -5.00
N VAL A 225 -3.76 -18.23 -4.78
CA VAL A 225 -3.97 -17.01 -5.55
C VAL A 225 -2.63 -16.30 -5.70
N THR A 226 -2.44 -15.57 -6.80
CA THR A 226 -1.23 -14.75 -6.95
C THR A 226 -1.35 -13.54 -6.03
N THR A 227 -0.28 -13.17 -5.34
CA THR A 227 -0.23 -11.95 -4.54
C THR A 227 0.94 -11.08 -5.00
N ASP A 228 0.76 -9.76 -4.93
CA ASP A 228 1.89 -8.83 -5.01
C ASP A 228 2.83 -9.00 -3.81
N THR A 229 4.09 -8.63 -4.02
CA THR A 229 5.12 -8.70 -2.99
C THR A 229 4.68 -7.95 -1.73
N PRO A 230 4.78 -8.57 -0.54
CA PRO A 230 4.59 -7.86 0.71
C PRO A 230 5.51 -6.63 0.76
N VAL A 231 4.93 -5.48 1.08
CA VAL A 231 5.70 -4.27 1.40
C VAL A 231 5.87 -4.27 2.91
N ASP A 232 7.10 -4.47 3.38
CA ASP A 232 7.41 -4.57 4.81
C ASP A 232 7.27 -3.20 5.48
N ALA A 233 8.16 -2.26 5.15
CA ALA A 233 8.11 -0.89 5.66
C ALA A 233 8.71 0.07 4.63
N SER A 234 8.15 1.26 4.56
CA SER A 234 8.54 2.25 3.55
C SER A 234 9.91 2.88 3.86
N GLU A 235 10.63 3.31 2.82
CA GLU A 235 11.99 3.85 2.94
C GLU A 235 12.18 5.07 2.05
N LEU A 236 12.95 6.04 2.54
CA LEU A 236 13.43 7.19 1.77
C LEU A 236 14.95 7.33 1.96
N PHE A 237 15.69 7.29 0.85
CA PHE A 237 17.13 7.50 0.82
C PHE A 237 17.45 8.74 -0.01
N ILE A 238 18.00 9.77 0.63
CA ILE A 238 18.34 11.05 0.02
C ILE A 238 19.86 11.15 -0.08
N ILE A 239 20.38 11.42 -1.28
CA ILE A 239 21.78 11.80 -1.49
C ILE A 239 21.81 13.31 -1.69
N ALA A 240 22.54 14.04 -0.86
CA ALA A 240 22.58 15.49 -0.86
C ALA A 240 24.02 16.01 -0.81
N ASP A 241 24.40 16.80 -1.83
CA ASP A 241 25.61 17.61 -1.80
C ASP A 241 25.37 18.95 -1.08
N GLU A 242 26.42 19.75 -0.92
CA GLU A 242 26.39 21.05 -0.25
C GLU A 242 25.44 22.09 -0.86
N THR A 243 24.97 21.89 -2.08
CA THR A 243 24.06 22.81 -2.78
C THR A 243 22.59 22.52 -2.48
N ALA A 244 22.30 21.37 -1.88
CA ALA A 244 20.94 20.94 -1.59
C ALA A 244 20.25 21.85 -0.56
N ASN A 245 18.96 22.08 -0.77
CA ASN A 245 18.14 22.89 0.13
C ASN A 245 17.67 22.07 1.33
N GLU A 246 18.13 22.43 2.52
CA GLU A 246 17.80 21.73 3.77
C GLU A 246 16.30 21.71 4.08
N SER A 247 15.55 22.72 3.62
CA SER A 247 14.11 22.83 3.89
C SER A 247 13.30 21.88 3.02
N TYR A 248 13.79 21.54 1.82
CA TYR A 248 13.18 20.54 0.94
C TYR A 248 13.47 19.14 1.44
N ILE A 249 14.73 18.86 1.80
CA ILE A 249 15.11 17.58 2.41
C ILE A 249 14.29 17.31 3.68
N ALA A 250 14.16 18.31 4.56
CA ALA A 250 13.34 18.17 5.76
C ALA A 250 11.85 17.97 5.44
N ALA A 251 11.33 18.53 4.35
CA ALA A 251 9.96 18.29 3.92
C ALA A 251 9.77 16.86 3.42
N ASP A 252 10.69 16.35 2.60
CA ASP A 252 10.65 14.98 2.07
C ASP A 252 10.74 13.94 3.21
N ILE A 253 11.63 14.17 4.18
CA ILE A 253 11.73 13.32 5.39
C ILE A 253 10.39 13.26 6.11
N LEU A 254 9.74 14.40 6.35
CA LEU A 254 8.46 14.45 7.07
C LEU A 254 7.32 13.80 6.29
N ALA A 255 7.25 14.05 4.98
CA ALA A 255 6.27 13.43 4.09
C ALA A 255 6.40 11.89 4.07
N GLN A 256 7.60 11.35 4.33
CA GLN A 256 7.80 9.91 4.48
C GLN A 256 7.33 9.41 5.85
N VAL A 257 7.81 10.03 6.94
CA VAL A 257 7.61 9.47 8.29
C VAL A 257 6.20 9.67 8.84
N GLU A 258 5.43 10.61 8.28
CA GLU A 258 4.02 10.79 8.65
C GLU A 258 3.13 9.62 8.19
N GLN A 259 3.58 8.82 7.21
CA GLN A 259 2.78 7.74 6.63
C GLN A 259 2.79 6.47 7.47
N ASP A 260 3.91 6.16 8.11
CA ASP A 260 4.11 4.90 8.84
C ASP A 260 5.21 5.05 9.90
N PRO A 261 4.95 4.73 11.19
CA PRO A 261 5.94 4.81 12.27
C PRO A 261 7.12 3.83 12.14
N SER A 262 7.06 2.89 11.20
CA SER A 262 8.16 1.97 10.86
C SER A 262 9.02 2.44 9.68
N SER A 263 8.71 3.61 9.10
CA SER A 263 9.44 4.14 7.95
C SER A 263 10.89 4.47 8.28
N ALA A 264 11.80 4.10 7.37
CA ALA A 264 13.19 4.51 7.44
C ALA A 264 13.47 5.75 6.59
N VAL A 265 14.23 6.69 7.14
CA VAL A 265 14.67 7.90 6.42
C VAL A 265 16.17 8.07 6.58
N ILE A 266 16.89 8.05 5.46
CA ILE A 266 18.35 8.10 5.43
C ILE A 266 18.78 9.24 4.52
N VAL A 267 19.63 10.11 5.03
CA VAL A 267 20.32 11.14 4.24
C VAL A 267 21.80 10.83 4.19
N LEU A 268 22.36 10.72 3.00
CA LEU A 268 23.79 10.62 2.75
C LEU A 268 24.31 11.96 2.24
N THR A 269 25.32 12.52 2.90
CA THR A 269 25.97 13.76 2.48
C THR A 269 27.46 13.71 2.77
N THR A 270 28.27 14.49 2.05
CA THR A 270 29.68 14.73 2.39
C THR A 270 29.87 16.00 3.23
N ASN A 271 28.80 16.77 3.47
CA ASN A 271 28.85 18.07 4.11
C ASN A 271 28.23 18.05 5.52
N PHE A 272 29.08 18.14 6.54
CA PHE A 272 28.64 18.15 7.94
C PHE A 272 27.76 19.36 8.30
N ASN A 273 28.03 20.54 7.72
CA ASN A 273 27.21 21.73 7.97
C ASN A 273 25.79 21.56 7.42
N LEU A 274 25.65 20.92 6.25
CA LEU A 274 24.34 20.58 5.70
C LEU A 274 23.60 19.59 6.60
N ALA A 275 24.29 18.55 7.10
CA ALA A 275 23.70 17.59 8.04
C ALA A 275 23.11 18.27 9.28
N GLN A 276 23.83 19.22 9.88
CA GLN A 276 23.34 19.97 11.05
C GLN A 276 22.12 20.85 10.72
N LYS A 277 22.13 21.49 9.54
CA LYS A 277 20.99 22.29 9.06
C LYS A 277 19.75 21.42 8.85
N ILE A 278 19.89 20.26 8.21
CA ILE A 278 18.80 19.29 8.00
C ILE A 278 18.23 18.83 9.34
N GLN A 279 19.08 18.37 10.26
CA GLN A 279 18.66 17.91 11.59
C GLN A 279 17.85 19.00 12.33
N SER A 280 18.34 20.24 12.30
CA SER A 280 17.68 21.39 12.93
C SER A 280 16.33 21.71 12.27
N LYS A 281 16.25 21.65 10.93
CA LYS A 281 14.99 21.89 10.19
C LYS A 281 13.96 20.81 10.42
N VAL A 282 14.36 19.54 10.48
CA VAL A 282 13.47 18.44 10.83
C VAL A 282 12.93 18.63 12.24
N GLN A 283 13.79 18.96 13.22
CA GLN A 283 13.35 19.22 14.58
C GLN A 283 12.37 20.40 14.69
N GLN A 284 12.65 21.49 13.98
CA GLN A 284 11.75 22.65 13.93
C GLN A 284 10.37 22.24 13.39
N LYS A 285 10.32 21.56 12.24
CA LYS A 285 9.07 21.20 11.60
C LYS A 285 8.29 20.11 12.34
N LEU A 286 8.95 19.26 13.13
CA LEU A 286 8.27 18.27 13.97
C LEU A 286 7.42 18.93 15.08
N GLN A 287 7.86 20.07 15.62
CA GLN A 287 7.11 20.80 16.65
C GLN A 287 5.75 21.30 16.13
N ASP A 288 5.66 21.57 14.84
CA ASP A 288 4.46 22.09 14.17
C ASP A 288 3.63 20.97 13.50
N ASN A 289 4.01 19.70 13.64
CA ASN A 289 3.38 18.58 12.92
C ASN A 289 2.20 17.96 13.69
N ALA A 290 1.02 17.94 13.05
CA ALA A 290 -0.19 17.29 13.56
C ALA A 290 -0.02 15.77 13.83
N HIS A 291 0.94 15.12 13.16
CA HIS A 291 1.30 13.71 13.31
C HIS A 291 2.62 13.50 14.08
N GLY A 292 2.96 14.43 14.99
CA GLY A 292 4.25 14.47 15.70
C GLY A 292 4.67 13.14 16.32
N ILE A 293 3.78 12.45 17.04
CA ILE A 293 4.12 11.20 17.76
C ILE A 293 4.59 10.06 16.83
N LEU A 294 3.89 9.85 15.71
CA LEU A 294 4.25 8.78 14.75
C LEU A 294 5.56 9.11 14.04
N SER A 295 5.68 10.36 13.58
CA SER A 295 6.85 10.87 12.89
C SER A 295 8.10 10.83 13.77
N GLU A 296 7.96 11.22 15.05
CA GLU A 296 9.02 11.16 16.04
C GLU A 296 9.50 9.73 16.30
N LYS A 297 8.57 8.77 16.37
CA LYS A 297 8.89 7.35 16.57
C LYS A 297 9.68 6.79 15.38
N ALA A 298 9.23 7.03 14.15
CA ALA A 298 9.95 6.63 12.95
C ALA A 298 11.35 7.23 12.89
N ILE A 299 11.48 8.55 13.11
CA ILE A 299 12.77 9.25 13.09
C ILE A 299 13.70 8.74 14.21
N ALA A 300 13.17 8.49 15.41
CA ALA A 300 13.96 7.99 16.52
C ALA A 300 14.51 6.58 16.23
N HIS A 301 13.69 5.70 15.66
CA HIS A 301 14.07 4.30 15.44
C HIS A 301 14.83 4.07 14.14
N TYR A 302 14.55 4.83 13.07
CA TYR A 302 15.02 4.53 11.72
C TYR A 302 15.47 5.78 10.93
N GLY A 303 15.64 6.92 11.60
CA GLY A 303 16.18 8.14 11.00
C GLY A 303 17.70 8.23 11.12
N LEU A 304 18.38 8.48 10.00
CA LEU A 304 19.84 8.63 9.92
C LEU A 304 20.26 9.75 8.96
N ILE A 305 21.23 10.58 9.37
CA ILE A 305 22.06 11.39 8.47
C ILE A 305 23.48 10.83 8.53
N ALA A 306 23.92 10.18 7.48
CA ALA A 306 25.27 9.67 7.29
C ALA A 306 26.12 10.76 6.60
N VAL A 307 27.15 11.25 7.31
CA VAL A 307 28.14 12.16 6.74
C VAL A 307 29.34 11.34 6.32
N TRP A 308 29.45 11.11 5.01
CA TRP A 308 30.53 10.34 4.42
C TRP A 308 31.75 11.22 4.19
N SER A 309 32.87 10.87 4.82
CA SER A 309 34.19 11.36 4.43
C SER A 309 34.91 10.24 3.69
N PRO A 310 35.26 10.42 2.40
CA PRO A 310 36.13 9.48 1.69
C PRO A 310 37.54 9.42 2.28
#